data_AF-A0A7X0D6K0-F1
#
_entry.id   AF-A0A7X0D6K0-F1
#
_cell.length_a   1.000
_cell.length_b   1.000
_cell.length_c   1.000
_cell.angle_alpha   90.00
_cell.angle_beta   90.00
_cell.angle_gamma   90.00
#
_symmetry.space_group_name_H-M   'P 1'
#
loop_
_entity.id
_entity.type
_entity.pdbx_description
1 polymer ?
#
loop_
_entity_poly.entity_id
_entity_poly.type
_entity_poly.pdbx_seq_one_letter_code
_entity_poly.pdbx_strand_id
1 'polypeptide(L)'
;MITIRHTRADGTIADGTARGDGTDQHLKAAGFWFSRNLPDGPGWYVPRSRDKAASWRVDDAARRLRDAGFAVTVEVDNATPGRAFADAEAENSERAEARAERAATYRSRAAEKSAAARSRFEEMAEGWPIGQPLISDRARSFHKKMMATDDRAHREAGKASYWDGKQAAAEQGRRFRESVPATLRRIERLEERERRLLRDFQYTETCASWRADLAQLRDELAYWRDHVAQAEAAGVKVWRPEDFTKGDYVKVWGQWVPVLRVNKKSLSIPWAHLWITGSRVYTWEEAHANPRGRKANGRLITDTLPYDRVRGRASAEEIEQVVRGD
;
A
#
# COMPACT_ATOMS: atom_id res chain seq x y z
N MET A 1 -16.09 17.72 -33.29
CA MET A 1 -14.93 18.44 -32.71
C MET A 1 -14.59 17.75 -31.41
N ILE A 2 -13.32 17.39 -31.21
CA ILE A 2 -12.83 16.65 -30.05
C ILE A 2 -12.16 17.65 -29.11
N THR A 3 -12.45 17.56 -27.81
CA THR A 3 -11.78 18.40 -26.80
C THR A 3 -11.06 17.49 -25.81
N ILE A 4 -9.75 17.67 -25.68
CA ILE A 4 -8.96 17.02 -24.63
C ILE A 4 -8.81 18.03 -23.51
N ARG A 5 -9.51 17.78 -22.40
CA ARG A 5 -9.50 18.63 -21.21
C ARG A 5 -8.62 18.02 -20.13
N HIS A 6 -7.87 18.86 -19.43
CA HIS A 6 -7.15 18.49 -18.23
C HIS A 6 -7.34 19.54 -17.13
N THR A 7 -7.84 19.09 -15.99
CA THR A 7 -7.70 19.79 -14.72
C THR A 7 -7.06 18.84 -13.71
N ARG A 8 -6.41 19.37 -12.68
CA ARG A 8 -5.90 18.51 -11.60
C ARG A 8 -7.04 17.78 -10.87
N ALA A 9 -8.23 18.36 -10.73
CA ALA A 9 -9.35 17.75 -10.02
C ALA A 9 -9.99 16.57 -10.79
N ASP A 10 -10.18 16.73 -12.10
CA ASP A 10 -10.91 15.77 -12.95
C ASP A 10 -9.96 14.82 -13.69
N GLY A 11 -8.69 15.20 -13.80
CA GLY A 11 -7.70 14.49 -14.59
C GLY A 11 -7.85 14.80 -16.07
N THR A 12 -7.37 13.88 -16.91
CA THR A 12 -7.40 14.06 -18.37
C THR A 12 -8.55 13.28 -18.98
N ILE A 13 -9.44 13.98 -19.69
CA ILE A 13 -10.64 13.44 -20.33
C ILE A 13 -10.69 13.92 -21.79
N ALA A 14 -11.17 13.07 -22.69
CA ALA A 14 -11.43 13.44 -24.08
C ALA A 14 -12.94 13.39 -24.37
N ASP A 15 -13.51 14.55 -24.67
CA ASP A 15 -14.91 14.77 -24.98
C ASP A 15 -15.15 14.90 -26.48
N GLY A 16 -16.42 14.77 -26.88
CA GLY A 16 -16.80 14.80 -28.30
C GLY A 16 -16.36 13.54 -29.06
N THR A 17 -16.11 12.44 -28.34
CA THR A 17 -15.76 11.12 -28.88
C THR A 17 -16.65 10.04 -28.26
N ALA A 18 -16.85 8.95 -29.00
CA ALA A 18 -17.57 7.77 -28.55
C ALA A 18 -16.79 6.51 -28.94
N ARG A 19 -17.08 5.40 -28.26
CA ARG A 19 -16.45 4.14 -28.63
C ARG A 19 -16.88 3.71 -30.03
N GLY A 20 -15.91 3.46 -30.92
CA GLY A 20 -16.14 3.01 -32.29
C GLY A 20 -16.33 4.13 -33.31
N ASP A 21 -16.09 5.39 -32.96
CA ASP A 21 -16.17 6.56 -33.85
C ASP A 21 -14.90 6.78 -34.72
N GLY A 22 -13.94 5.85 -34.65
CA GLY A 22 -12.63 5.94 -35.32
C GLY A 22 -11.51 6.53 -34.46
N THR A 23 -11.81 7.12 -33.30
CA THR A 23 -10.80 7.70 -32.39
C THR A 23 -10.11 6.67 -31.48
N ASP A 24 -10.74 5.51 -31.27
CA ASP A 24 -10.32 4.42 -30.39
C ASP A 24 -8.81 4.09 -30.50
N GLN A 25 -8.31 3.87 -31.72
CA GLN A 25 -6.94 3.44 -31.95
C GLN A 25 -5.93 4.52 -31.58
N HIS A 26 -6.26 5.79 -31.83
CA HIS A 26 -5.40 6.94 -31.57
C HIS A 26 -5.34 7.24 -30.08
N LEU A 27 -6.50 7.23 -29.42
CA LEU A 27 -6.62 7.44 -27.97
C LEU A 27 -5.95 6.31 -27.17
N LYS A 28 -6.18 5.04 -27.53
CA LYS A 28 -5.48 3.90 -26.89
C LYS A 28 -3.96 3.99 -27.06
N ALA A 29 -3.49 4.37 -28.25
CA ALA A 29 -2.05 4.52 -28.51
C ALA A 29 -1.41 5.62 -27.65
N ALA A 30 -2.15 6.68 -27.32
CA ALA A 30 -1.74 7.73 -26.37
C ALA A 30 -1.93 7.34 -24.90
N GLY A 31 -2.47 6.15 -24.60
CA GLY A 31 -2.65 5.64 -23.25
C GLY A 31 -3.98 6.02 -22.58
N PHE A 32 -4.98 6.46 -23.36
CA PHE A 32 -6.34 6.67 -22.87
C PHE A 32 -7.08 5.33 -22.74
N TRP A 33 -7.96 5.27 -21.74
CA TRP A 33 -8.81 4.14 -21.43
C TRP A 33 -10.27 4.57 -21.56
N PHE A 34 -11.10 3.68 -22.09
CA PHE A 34 -12.53 3.90 -22.12
C PHE A 34 -13.16 3.48 -20.79
N SER A 35 -14.03 4.32 -20.24
CA SER A 35 -14.88 3.98 -19.09
C SER A 35 -16.33 4.28 -19.42
N ARG A 36 -17.24 3.44 -18.90
CA ARG A 36 -18.69 3.68 -18.96
C ARG A 36 -19.21 4.49 -17.77
N ASN A 37 -18.36 4.71 -16.77
CA ASN A 37 -18.75 5.21 -15.45
C ASN A 37 -17.99 6.50 -15.10
N LEU A 38 -17.69 7.38 -16.07
CA LEU A 38 -17.19 8.72 -15.74
C LEU A 38 -18.38 9.59 -15.29
N PRO A 39 -18.12 10.67 -14.51
CA PRO A 39 -19.18 11.56 -14.03
C PRO A 39 -20.07 12.10 -15.14
N ASP A 40 -19.48 12.45 -16.29
CA ASP A 40 -20.18 13.03 -17.45
C ASP A 40 -20.65 11.98 -18.47
N GLY A 41 -20.67 10.69 -18.09
CA GLY A 41 -21.08 9.58 -18.94
C GLY A 41 -19.92 8.78 -19.56
N PRO A 42 -20.21 7.90 -20.54
CA PRO A 42 -19.17 7.08 -21.16
C PRO A 42 -18.16 7.93 -21.93
N GLY A 43 -16.85 7.72 -21.69
CA GLY A 43 -15.82 8.54 -22.31
C GLY A 43 -14.42 7.97 -22.17
N TRP A 44 -13.47 8.66 -22.80
CA TRP A 44 -12.05 8.34 -22.78
C TRP A 44 -11.32 9.19 -21.75
N TYR A 45 -10.48 8.56 -20.93
CA TYR A 45 -9.71 9.26 -19.89
C TYR A 45 -8.31 8.66 -19.73
N VAL A 46 -7.39 9.41 -19.13
CA VAL A 46 -6.07 8.88 -18.75
C VAL A 46 -6.12 8.35 -17.32
N PRO A 47 -5.85 7.06 -17.06
CA PRO A 47 -5.85 6.52 -15.71
C PRO A 47 -4.82 7.20 -14.80
N ARG A 48 -5.18 7.40 -13.52
CA ARG A 48 -4.31 8.01 -12.48
C ARG A 48 -3.76 9.40 -12.84
N SER A 49 -4.50 10.16 -13.66
CA SER A 49 -4.18 11.53 -14.04
C SER A 49 -4.75 12.59 -13.10
N ARG A 50 -5.77 12.24 -12.30
CA ARG A 50 -6.29 13.10 -11.23
C ARG A 50 -5.21 13.42 -10.19
N ASP A 51 -5.37 14.59 -9.58
CA ASP A 51 -4.55 15.20 -8.55
C ASP A 51 -3.08 15.41 -8.98
N LYS A 52 -2.84 15.55 -10.29
CA LYS A 52 -1.52 15.74 -10.92
C LYS A 52 -1.61 16.70 -12.10
N ALA A 53 -0.47 17.30 -12.46
CA ALA A 53 -0.32 18.05 -13.69
C ALA A 53 -0.59 17.20 -14.94
N ALA A 54 -0.93 17.87 -16.04
CA ALA A 54 -1.09 17.28 -17.34
C ALA A 54 0.17 16.51 -17.76
N SER A 55 -0.05 15.31 -18.28
CA SER A 55 1.01 14.46 -18.82
C SER A 55 1.20 14.75 -20.31
N TRP A 56 2.41 14.47 -20.83
CA TRP A 56 2.72 14.44 -22.27
C TRP A 56 1.70 13.68 -23.14
N ARG A 57 0.90 12.77 -22.54
CA ARG A 57 -0.19 12.05 -23.22
C ARG A 57 -1.24 12.96 -23.83
N VAL A 58 -1.47 14.15 -23.26
CA VAL A 58 -2.39 15.15 -23.81
C VAL A 58 -1.91 15.57 -25.20
N ASP A 59 -0.65 15.98 -25.31
CA ASP A 59 -0.05 16.42 -26.56
C ASP A 59 0.07 15.27 -27.57
N ASP A 60 0.43 14.06 -27.11
CA ASP A 60 0.51 12.88 -27.98
C ASP A 60 -0.86 12.48 -28.55
N ALA A 61 -1.92 12.50 -27.74
CA ALA A 61 -3.27 12.24 -28.20
C ALA A 61 -3.75 13.31 -29.19
N ALA A 62 -3.54 14.59 -28.87
CA ALA A 62 -3.92 15.69 -29.74
C ALA A 62 -3.24 15.60 -31.10
N ARG A 63 -1.94 15.30 -31.12
CA ARG A 63 -1.17 15.08 -32.35
C ARG A 63 -1.73 13.91 -33.16
N ARG A 64 -1.88 12.73 -32.56
CA ARG A 64 -2.38 11.52 -33.26
C ARG A 64 -3.77 11.70 -33.86
N LEU A 65 -4.66 12.41 -33.17
CA LEU A 65 -6.00 12.67 -33.65
C LEU A 65 -6.01 13.70 -34.78
N ARG A 66 -5.18 14.75 -34.70
CA ARG A 66 -5.02 15.72 -35.80
C ARG A 66 -4.40 15.07 -37.04
N ASP A 67 -3.38 14.23 -36.87
CA ASP A 67 -2.76 13.46 -37.97
C ASP A 67 -3.78 12.54 -38.67
N ALA A 68 -4.81 12.10 -37.95
CA ALA A 68 -5.92 11.30 -38.48
C ALA A 68 -7.08 12.13 -39.05
N GLY A 69 -6.93 13.45 -39.14
CA GLY A 69 -7.91 14.37 -39.74
C GLY A 69 -9.02 14.85 -38.81
N PHE A 70 -8.96 14.57 -37.50
CA PHE A 70 -9.94 15.07 -36.56
C PHE A 70 -9.63 16.51 -36.13
N ALA A 71 -10.68 17.33 -35.97
CA ALA A 71 -10.56 18.65 -35.36
C ALA A 71 -10.44 18.52 -33.83
N VAL A 72 -9.30 18.93 -33.25
CA VAL A 72 -8.98 18.75 -31.82
C VAL A 72 -8.59 20.05 -31.13
N THR A 73 -9.25 20.33 -30.00
CA THR A 73 -8.91 21.41 -29.06
C THR A 73 -8.32 20.81 -27.78
N VAL A 74 -7.34 21.51 -27.19
CA VAL A 74 -6.68 21.11 -25.96
C VAL A 74 -6.87 22.22 -24.93
N GLU A 75 -7.41 21.86 -23.77
CA GLU A 75 -7.66 22.78 -22.66
C GLU A 75 -6.97 22.23 -21.41
N VAL A 76 -5.97 22.94 -20.91
CA VAL A 76 -5.17 22.49 -19.76
C VAL A 76 -5.12 23.57 -18.69
N ASP A 77 -5.64 23.25 -17.52
CA ASP A 77 -5.41 24.01 -16.29
C ASP A 77 -4.51 23.20 -15.34
N ASN A 78 -3.24 23.60 -15.29
CA ASN A 78 -2.27 23.09 -14.31
C ASN A 78 -2.03 24.07 -13.15
N ALA A 79 -2.55 25.30 -13.25
CA ALA A 79 -2.30 26.39 -12.32
C ALA A 79 -3.14 26.26 -11.05
N THR A 80 -4.32 25.64 -11.18
CA THR A 80 -5.22 25.37 -10.07
C THR A 80 -4.84 24.06 -9.38
N PRO A 81 -4.64 24.04 -8.05
CA PRO A 81 -4.47 22.81 -7.29
C PRO A 81 -5.63 21.83 -7.53
N GLY A 82 -5.36 20.54 -7.37
CA GLY A 82 -6.42 19.54 -7.37
C GLY A 82 -7.28 19.62 -6.11
N ARG A 83 -7.95 18.51 -5.83
CA ARG A 83 -8.79 18.39 -4.62
C ARG A 83 -7.91 18.41 -3.37
N ALA A 84 -8.53 18.75 -2.23
CA ALA A 84 -7.85 18.63 -0.95
C ALA A 84 -7.44 17.16 -0.73
N PHE A 85 -6.27 16.96 -0.15
CA PHE A 85 -5.70 15.64 0.09
C PHE A 85 -6.60 14.81 1.02
N ALA A 86 -7.21 15.45 2.01
CA ALA A 86 -8.16 14.81 2.92
C ALA A 86 -9.36 14.21 2.16
N ASP A 87 -9.96 14.95 1.24
CA ASP A 87 -11.09 14.48 0.42
C ASP A 87 -10.67 13.33 -0.49
N ALA A 88 -9.48 13.44 -1.11
CA ALA A 88 -8.95 12.39 -1.97
C ALA A 88 -8.63 11.10 -1.20
N GLU A 89 -8.12 11.22 0.04
CA GLU A 89 -7.84 10.08 0.93
C GLU A 89 -9.14 9.46 1.47
N ALA A 90 -10.16 10.27 1.77
CA ALA A 90 -11.50 9.81 2.13
C ALA A 90 -12.14 9.00 1.00
N GLU A 91 -12.17 9.51 -0.25
CA GLU A 91 -12.69 8.77 -1.40
C GLU A 91 -11.89 7.48 -1.67
N ASN A 92 -10.57 7.48 -1.43
CA ASN A 92 -9.78 6.27 -1.52
C ASN A 92 -10.20 5.22 -0.47
N SER A 93 -10.48 5.68 0.76
CA SER A 93 -10.93 4.84 1.88
C SER A 93 -12.32 4.26 1.60
N GLU A 94 -13.29 5.08 1.19
CA GLU A 94 -14.63 4.65 0.79
C GLU A 94 -14.59 3.60 -0.32
N ARG A 95 -13.76 3.83 -1.36
CA ARG A 95 -13.60 2.84 -2.44
C ARG A 95 -12.95 1.55 -1.95
N ALA A 96 -12.09 1.61 -0.94
CA ALA A 96 -11.51 0.42 -0.31
C ALA A 96 -12.54 -0.35 0.51
N GLU A 97 -13.37 0.36 1.27
CA GLU A 97 -14.48 -0.21 2.04
C GLU A 97 -15.50 -0.87 1.12
N ALA A 98 -15.96 -0.18 0.07
CA ALA A 98 -16.86 -0.76 -0.92
C ALA A 98 -16.26 -2.00 -1.63
N ARG A 99 -14.94 -2.06 -1.80
CA ARG A 99 -14.25 -3.28 -2.30
C ARG A 99 -14.26 -4.40 -1.26
N ALA A 100 -14.06 -4.08 0.01
CA ALA A 100 -14.08 -5.04 1.12
C ALA A 100 -15.49 -5.62 1.36
N GLU A 101 -16.53 -4.79 1.27
CA GLU A 101 -17.94 -5.22 1.35
C GLU A 101 -18.33 -6.16 0.21
N ARG A 102 -17.93 -5.84 -1.03
CA ARG A 102 -18.13 -6.75 -2.17
C ARG A 102 -17.42 -8.09 -1.95
N ALA A 103 -16.19 -8.06 -1.44
CA ALA A 103 -15.47 -9.28 -1.09
C ALA A 103 -16.18 -10.08 0.02
N ALA A 104 -16.75 -9.41 1.03
CA ALA A 104 -17.55 -10.04 2.10
C ALA A 104 -18.74 -10.79 1.52
N THR A 105 -19.46 -10.11 0.62
CA THR A 105 -20.64 -10.69 -0.05
C THR A 105 -20.26 -11.91 -0.88
N TYR A 106 -19.14 -11.86 -1.62
CA TYR A 106 -18.66 -13.01 -2.39
C TYR A 106 -18.18 -14.16 -1.52
N ARG A 107 -17.53 -13.86 -0.39
CA ARG A 107 -17.15 -14.84 0.63
C ARG A 107 -18.39 -15.55 1.18
N SER A 108 -19.40 -14.81 1.64
CA SER A 108 -20.64 -15.39 2.20
C SER A 108 -21.33 -16.31 1.21
N ARG A 109 -21.54 -15.84 -0.03
CA ARG A 109 -22.16 -16.63 -1.09
C ARG A 109 -21.38 -17.91 -1.43
N ALA A 110 -20.05 -17.87 -1.37
CA ALA A 110 -19.20 -19.04 -1.59
C ALA A 110 -19.26 -20.01 -0.40
N ALA A 111 -19.25 -19.51 0.83
CA ALA A 111 -19.37 -20.31 2.04
C ALA A 111 -20.74 -21.01 2.12
N GLU A 112 -21.83 -20.31 1.83
CA GLU A 112 -23.19 -20.88 1.75
C GLU A 112 -23.27 -22.00 0.71
N LYS A 113 -22.71 -21.78 -0.49
CA LYS A 113 -22.67 -22.82 -1.55
C LYS A 113 -21.82 -24.02 -1.16
N SER A 114 -20.70 -23.79 -0.47
CA SER A 114 -19.85 -24.85 0.06
C SER A 114 -20.59 -25.68 1.10
N ALA A 115 -21.22 -25.03 2.08
CA ALA A 115 -22.00 -25.69 3.13
C ALA A 115 -23.15 -26.51 2.53
N ALA A 116 -23.92 -25.93 1.60
CA ALA A 116 -25.01 -26.66 0.93
C ALA A 116 -24.50 -27.86 0.11
N ALA A 117 -23.36 -27.75 -0.56
CA ALA A 117 -22.75 -28.88 -1.26
C ALA A 117 -22.20 -29.93 -0.30
N ARG A 118 -21.73 -29.52 0.88
CA ARG A 118 -21.26 -30.41 1.95
C ARG A 118 -22.39 -31.22 2.56
N SER A 119 -23.47 -30.57 2.97
CA SER A 119 -24.66 -31.26 3.49
C SER A 119 -25.23 -32.25 2.46
N ARG A 120 -25.29 -31.88 1.18
CA ARG A 120 -25.70 -32.83 0.12
C ARG A 120 -24.75 -34.02 -0.04
N PHE A 121 -23.45 -33.80 0.10
CA PHE A 121 -22.48 -34.89 0.07
C PHE A 121 -22.68 -35.83 1.27
N GLU A 122 -22.89 -35.29 2.46
CA GLU A 122 -23.17 -36.05 3.68
C GLU A 122 -24.46 -36.87 3.53
N GLU A 123 -25.57 -36.26 3.07
CA GLU A 123 -26.82 -36.97 2.76
C GLU A 123 -26.62 -38.13 1.77
N MET A 124 -25.82 -37.92 0.72
CA MET A 124 -25.50 -38.98 -0.26
C MET A 124 -24.59 -40.06 0.33
N ALA A 125 -23.66 -39.69 1.22
CA ALA A 125 -22.74 -40.61 1.87
C ALA A 125 -23.43 -41.47 2.93
N GLU A 126 -24.37 -40.90 3.70
CA GLU A 126 -25.21 -41.64 4.65
C GLU A 126 -26.09 -42.68 3.94
N GLY A 127 -26.60 -42.33 2.75
CA GLY A 127 -27.35 -43.26 1.90
C GLY A 127 -26.49 -44.34 1.23
N TRP A 128 -25.17 -44.30 1.35
CA TRP A 128 -24.25 -45.25 0.73
C TRP A 128 -23.89 -46.40 1.70
N PRO A 129 -24.28 -47.66 1.40
CA PRO A 129 -23.91 -48.80 2.24
C PRO A 129 -22.39 -48.97 2.28
N ILE A 130 -21.82 -48.94 3.48
CA ILE A 130 -20.37 -49.06 3.71
C ILE A 130 -19.86 -50.38 3.10
N GLY A 131 -18.79 -50.29 2.31
CA GLY A 131 -18.15 -51.48 1.71
C GLY A 131 -18.78 -51.99 0.42
N GLN A 132 -19.78 -51.31 -0.18
CA GLN A 132 -20.28 -51.69 -1.51
C GLN A 132 -19.17 -51.57 -2.57
N PRO A 133 -18.82 -52.66 -3.29
CA PRO A 133 -17.84 -52.60 -4.36
C PRO A 133 -18.43 -51.92 -5.61
N LEU A 134 -17.60 -51.16 -6.35
CA LEU A 134 -18.00 -50.36 -7.53
C LEU A 134 -18.25 -51.20 -8.81
N ILE A 135 -19.06 -52.24 -8.71
CA ILE A 135 -19.21 -53.26 -9.77
C ILE A 135 -20.34 -52.93 -10.75
N SER A 136 -21.42 -52.26 -10.31
CA SER A 136 -22.54 -51.88 -11.18
C SER A 136 -22.41 -50.47 -11.76
N ASP A 137 -22.97 -50.22 -12.94
CA ASP A 137 -23.02 -48.88 -13.55
C ASP A 137 -23.77 -47.88 -12.68
N ARG A 138 -24.80 -48.33 -11.96
CA ARG A 138 -25.55 -47.52 -11.00
C ARG A 138 -24.68 -47.09 -9.83
N ALA A 139 -23.92 -48.02 -9.24
CA ALA A 139 -23.00 -47.72 -8.13
C ALA A 139 -21.88 -46.77 -8.58
N ARG A 140 -21.28 -47.01 -9.76
CA ARG A 140 -20.27 -46.11 -10.35
C ARG A 140 -20.82 -44.70 -10.59
N SER A 141 -22.03 -44.60 -11.16
CA SER A 141 -22.66 -43.31 -11.46
C SER A 141 -23.01 -42.53 -10.19
N PHE A 142 -23.52 -43.21 -9.17
CA PHE A 142 -23.80 -42.59 -7.87
C PHE A 142 -22.51 -42.10 -7.19
N HIS A 143 -21.49 -42.95 -7.09
CA HIS A 143 -20.19 -42.58 -6.53
C HIS A 143 -19.58 -41.37 -7.26
N LYS A 144 -19.62 -41.37 -8.60
CA LYS A 144 -19.16 -40.24 -9.41
C LYS A 144 -19.92 -38.94 -9.08
N LYS A 145 -21.24 -39.01 -8.90
CA LYS A 145 -22.06 -37.85 -8.51
C LYS A 145 -21.75 -37.35 -7.10
N MET A 146 -21.55 -38.28 -6.16
CA MET A 146 -21.15 -37.98 -4.79
C MET A 146 -19.80 -37.26 -4.76
N MET A 147 -18.78 -37.82 -5.41
CA MET A 147 -17.45 -37.19 -5.53
C MET A 147 -17.49 -35.84 -6.26
N ALA A 148 -18.26 -35.71 -7.34
CA ALA A 148 -18.41 -34.42 -8.02
C ALA A 148 -19.07 -33.34 -7.13
N THR A 149 -19.94 -33.75 -6.21
CA THR A 149 -20.55 -32.87 -5.21
C THR A 149 -19.56 -32.52 -4.11
N ASP A 150 -18.73 -33.48 -3.70
CA ASP A 150 -17.61 -33.25 -2.79
C ASP A 150 -16.62 -32.21 -3.34
N ASP A 151 -16.16 -32.43 -4.58
CA ASP A 151 -15.26 -31.52 -5.29
C ASP A 151 -15.86 -30.12 -5.41
N ARG A 152 -17.19 -30.03 -5.63
CA ARG A 152 -17.88 -28.75 -5.69
C ARG A 152 -17.81 -28.01 -4.36
N ALA A 153 -18.00 -28.69 -3.23
CA ALA A 153 -17.88 -28.06 -1.93
C ALA A 153 -16.46 -27.55 -1.72
N HIS A 154 -15.44 -28.36 -1.98
CA HIS A 154 -14.02 -27.96 -1.87
C HIS A 154 -13.69 -26.74 -2.75
N ARG A 155 -14.18 -26.70 -4.00
CA ARG A 155 -13.99 -25.53 -4.88
C ARG A 155 -14.63 -24.26 -4.32
N GLU A 156 -15.85 -24.34 -3.79
CA GLU A 156 -16.54 -23.18 -3.21
C GLU A 156 -15.91 -22.76 -1.87
N ALA A 157 -15.44 -23.70 -1.05
CA ALA A 157 -14.64 -23.42 0.15
C ALA A 157 -13.35 -22.67 -0.22
N GLY A 158 -12.63 -23.13 -1.24
CA GLY A 158 -11.44 -22.44 -1.75
C GLY A 158 -11.73 -21.01 -2.22
N LYS A 159 -12.87 -20.77 -2.87
CA LYS A 159 -13.31 -19.40 -3.22
C LYS A 159 -13.60 -18.56 -1.98
N ALA A 160 -14.24 -19.13 -0.96
CA ALA A 160 -14.50 -18.42 0.30
C ALA A 160 -13.18 -18.00 0.98
N SER A 161 -12.21 -18.93 1.10
CA SER A 161 -10.88 -18.64 1.63
C SER A 161 -10.11 -17.61 0.79
N TYR A 162 -10.24 -17.64 -0.54
CA TYR A 162 -9.64 -16.64 -1.41
C TYR A 162 -10.18 -15.23 -1.13
N TRP A 163 -11.50 -15.08 -1.00
CA TRP A 163 -12.11 -13.79 -0.68
C TRP A 163 -11.80 -13.33 0.75
N ASP A 164 -11.70 -14.26 1.71
CA ASP A 164 -11.25 -13.97 3.07
C ASP A 164 -9.81 -13.42 3.10
N GLY A 165 -8.88 -14.10 2.42
CA GLY A 165 -7.50 -13.61 2.29
C GLY A 165 -7.41 -12.24 1.62
N LYS A 166 -8.29 -11.95 0.66
CA LYS A 166 -8.37 -10.64 0.01
C LYS A 166 -8.87 -9.53 0.93
N GLN A 167 -9.81 -9.83 1.83
CA GLN A 167 -10.25 -8.90 2.87
C GLN A 167 -9.15 -8.61 3.87
N ALA A 168 -8.52 -9.67 4.41
CA ALA A 168 -7.40 -9.54 5.34
C ALA A 168 -6.26 -8.71 4.72
N ALA A 169 -5.91 -8.95 3.45
CA ALA A 169 -4.89 -8.17 2.75
C ALA A 169 -5.28 -6.69 2.59
N ALA A 170 -6.55 -6.39 2.32
CA ALA A 170 -7.02 -5.00 2.21
C ALA A 170 -6.95 -4.27 3.55
N GLU A 171 -7.39 -4.92 4.63
CA GLU A 171 -7.33 -4.39 5.99
C GLU A 171 -5.88 -4.17 6.44
N GLN A 172 -5.01 -5.15 6.24
CA GLN A 172 -3.58 -5.03 6.56
C GLN A 172 -2.92 -3.92 5.74
N GLY A 173 -3.30 -3.77 4.47
CA GLY A 173 -2.84 -2.67 3.62
C GLY A 173 -3.23 -1.30 4.17
N ARG A 174 -4.47 -1.15 4.66
CA ARG A 174 -4.95 0.07 5.32
C ARG A 174 -4.18 0.34 6.62
N ARG A 175 -4.13 -0.64 7.52
CA ARG A 175 -3.39 -0.56 8.79
C ARG A 175 -1.93 -0.19 8.57
N PHE A 176 -1.27 -0.78 7.56
CA PHE A 176 0.10 -0.45 7.22
C PHE A 176 0.24 0.99 6.70
N ARG A 177 -0.66 1.43 5.82
CA ARG A 177 -0.65 2.78 5.23
C ARG A 177 -0.81 3.88 6.28
N GLU A 178 -1.65 3.63 7.27
CA GLU A 178 -1.98 4.54 8.39
C GLU A 178 -1.06 4.35 9.60
N SER A 179 -0.21 3.31 9.61
CA SER A 179 0.71 3.08 10.72
C SER A 179 1.68 4.24 10.87
N VAL A 180 1.87 4.71 12.11
CA VAL A 180 2.76 5.83 12.43
C VAL A 180 4.17 5.67 11.82
N PRO A 181 4.84 4.50 11.89
CA PRO A 181 6.10 4.27 11.18
C PRO A 181 6.07 4.54 9.67
N ALA A 182 5.02 4.06 8.98
CA ALA A 182 4.90 4.26 7.54
C ALA A 182 4.61 5.73 7.20
N THR A 183 3.80 6.40 8.02
CA THR A 183 3.47 7.82 7.89
C THR A 183 4.70 8.70 8.11
N LEU A 184 5.54 8.42 9.11
CA LEU A 184 6.80 9.16 9.33
C LEU A 184 7.75 9.09 8.11
N ARG A 185 7.93 7.89 7.53
CA ARG A 185 8.72 7.73 6.28
C ARG A 185 8.08 8.44 5.09
N ARG A 186 6.74 8.53 5.05
CA ARG A 186 6.03 9.29 4.01
C ARG A 186 6.30 10.78 4.17
N ILE A 187 6.17 11.32 5.38
CA ILE A 187 6.47 12.72 5.70
C ILE A 187 7.91 13.05 5.29
N GLU A 188 8.91 12.23 5.65
CA GLU A 188 10.31 12.50 5.28
C GLU A 188 10.49 12.62 3.75
N ARG A 189 9.89 11.71 2.97
CA ARG A 189 9.95 11.75 1.50
C ARG A 189 9.22 12.97 0.93
N LEU A 190 8.08 13.34 1.50
CA LEU A 190 7.33 14.53 1.08
C LEU A 190 8.10 15.81 1.38
N GLU A 191 8.73 15.92 2.56
CA GLU A 191 9.60 17.04 2.90
C GLU A 191 10.83 17.12 1.99
N GLU A 192 11.41 15.98 1.60
CA GLU A 192 12.50 15.96 0.62
C GLU A 192 12.04 16.47 -0.74
N ARG A 193 10.86 16.06 -1.18
CA ARG A 193 10.24 16.53 -2.43
C ARG A 193 9.93 18.02 -2.37
N GLU A 194 9.40 18.53 -1.25
CA GLU A 194 9.18 19.95 -1.02
C GLU A 194 10.51 20.73 -1.11
N ARG A 195 11.56 20.28 -0.42
CA ARG A 195 12.89 20.89 -0.48
C ARG A 195 13.45 20.91 -1.90
N ARG A 196 13.19 19.86 -2.70
CA ARG A 196 13.62 19.78 -4.09
C ARG A 196 12.88 20.81 -4.95
N LEU A 197 11.54 20.84 -4.87
CA LEU A 197 10.72 21.83 -5.58
C LEU A 197 11.13 23.27 -5.26
N LEU A 198 11.38 23.57 -3.99
CA LEU A 198 11.79 24.92 -3.58
C LEU A 198 13.19 25.31 -4.10
N ARG A 199 14.11 24.35 -4.21
CA ARG A 199 15.41 24.60 -4.86
C ARG A 199 15.23 24.86 -6.35
N ASP A 200 14.48 24.01 -7.04
CA ASP A 200 14.26 24.14 -8.48
C ASP A 200 13.56 25.47 -8.81
N PHE A 201 12.62 25.92 -7.95
CA PHE A 201 11.95 27.22 -8.06
C PHE A 201 12.91 28.41 -8.06
N GLN A 202 14.00 28.37 -7.28
CA GLN A 202 14.97 29.47 -7.23
C GLN A 202 15.70 29.68 -8.56
N TYR A 203 15.68 28.69 -9.46
CA TYR A 203 16.39 28.75 -10.75
C TYR A 203 15.46 28.97 -11.96
N THR A 204 14.15 28.75 -11.82
CA THR A 204 13.18 28.95 -12.89
C THR A 204 12.03 29.83 -12.40
N GLU A 205 12.09 31.12 -12.71
CA GLU A 205 10.94 32.00 -12.51
C GLU A 205 9.82 31.55 -13.47
N THR A 206 8.70 31.10 -12.89
CA THR A 206 7.38 31.02 -13.55
C THR A 206 7.05 29.71 -14.26
N CYS A 207 6.47 28.74 -13.52
CA CYS A 207 5.29 28.04 -14.04
C CYS A 207 4.23 27.92 -12.94
N ALA A 208 3.00 28.36 -13.21
CA ALA A 208 1.87 28.26 -12.26
C ALA A 208 1.62 26.81 -11.80
N SER A 209 1.97 25.80 -12.61
CA SER A 209 1.96 24.39 -12.24
C SER A 209 2.76 24.07 -10.97
N TRP A 210 3.92 24.71 -10.78
CA TRP A 210 4.77 24.46 -9.61
C TRP A 210 4.11 24.94 -8.31
N ARG A 211 3.40 26.08 -8.36
CA ARG A 211 2.66 26.61 -7.20
C ARG A 211 1.55 25.64 -6.79
N ALA A 212 0.84 25.08 -7.78
CA ALA A 212 -0.16 24.04 -7.55
C ALA A 212 0.46 22.76 -6.96
N ASP A 213 1.59 22.30 -7.50
CA ASP A 213 2.32 21.14 -6.95
C ASP A 213 2.76 21.36 -5.50
N LEU A 214 3.30 22.54 -5.19
CA LEU A 214 3.72 22.88 -3.84
C LEU A 214 2.53 22.96 -2.88
N ALA A 215 1.41 23.55 -3.31
CA ALA A 215 0.19 23.61 -2.52
C ALA A 215 -0.34 22.21 -2.17
N GLN A 216 -0.44 21.32 -3.16
CA GLN A 216 -0.87 19.93 -2.93
C GLN A 216 0.09 19.14 -2.03
N LEU A 217 1.40 19.34 -2.19
CA LEU A 217 2.41 18.70 -1.32
C LEU A 217 2.31 19.16 0.13
N ARG A 218 2.07 20.46 0.35
CA ARG A 218 1.90 21.03 1.69
C ARG A 218 0.62 20.56 2.35
N ASP A 219 -0.46 20.46 1.57
CA ASP A 219 -1.72 19.90 2.04
C ASP A 219 -1.57 18.42 2.44
N GLU A 220 -0.91 17.60 1.61
CA GLU A 220 -0.58 16.22 1.95
C GLU A 220 0.30 16.12 3.21
N LEU A 221 1.32 16.99 3.34
CA LEU A 221 2.16 17.04 4.54
C LEU A 221 1.37 17.43 5.79
N ALA A 222 0.47 18.41 5.69
CA ALA A 222 -0.37 18.86 6.79
C ALA A 222 -1.26 17.72 7.29
N TYR A 223 -1.95 17.03 6.37
CA TYR A 223 -2.78 15.87 6.70
C TYR A 223 -2.00 14.77 7.42
N TRP A 224 -0.83 14.36 6.89
CA TRP A 224 -0.08 13.27 7.52
C TRP A 224 0.56 13.66 8.84
N ARG A 225 0.95 14.93 9.02
CA ARG A 225 1.43 15.44 10.31
C ARG A 225 0.33 15.44 11.35
N ASP A 226 -0.86 15.88 10.97
CA ASP A 226 -2.04 15.84 11.84
C ASP A 226 -2.39 14.40 12.24
N HIS A 227 -2.39 13.46 11.28
CA HIS A 227 -2.57 12.02 11.56
C HIS A 227 -1.57 11.48 12.60
N VAL A 228 -0.29 11.87 12.52
CA VAL A 228 0.71 11.48 13.52
C VAL A 228 0.44 12.14 14.87
N ALA A 229 0.07 13.42 14.90
CA ALA A 229 -0.26 14.12 16.14
C ALA A 229 -1.47 13.51 16.84
N GLN A 230 -2.52 13.16 16.08
CA GLN A 230 -3.70 12.45 16.61
C GLN A 230 -3.32 11.06 17.16
N ALA A 231 -2.47 10.32 16.46
CA ALA A 231 -2.00 9.01 16.92
C ALA A 231 -1.16 9.13 18.22
N GLU A 232 -0.30 10.14 18.32
CA GLU A 232 0.44 10.44 19.56
C GLU A 232 -0.51 10.78 20.72
N ALA A 233 -1.53 11.62 20.47
CA ALA A 233 -2.55 11.95 21.47
C ALA A 233 -3.38 10.72 21.92
N ALA A 234 -3.59 9.77 21.01
CA ALA A 234 -4.22 8.48 21.30
C ALA A 234 -3.29 7.48 22.02
N GLY A 235 -2.05 7.88 22.35
CA GLY A 235 -1.10 7.08 23.14
C GLY A 235 -0.09 6.28 22.32
N VAL A 236 -0.04 6.45 20.99
CA VAL A 236 1.01 5.81 20.18
C VAL A 236 2.35 6.50 20.42
N LYS A 237 3.34 5.76 20.91
CA LYS A 237 4.68 6.30 21.13
C LYS A 237 5.39 6.62 19.82
N VAL A 238 5.70 7.90 19.60
CA VAL A 238 6.64 8.36 18.58
C VAL A 238 7.99 8.61 19.21
N TRP A 239 8.99 7.89 18.72
CA TRP A 239 10.36 7.95 19.21
C TRP A 239 11.09 9.17 18.65
N ARG A 240 11.79 9.89 19.52
CA ARG A 240 12.58 11.09 19.21
C ARG A 240 13.97 10.99 19.85
N PRO A 241 14.96 11.81 19.44
CA PRO A 241 16.28 11.79 20.05
C PRO A 241 16.30 11.95 21.56
N GLU A 242 15.36 12.72 22.10
CA GLU A 242 15.26 13.03 23.53
C GLU A 242 14.83 11.83 24.37
N ASP A 243 14.28 10.78 23.75
CA ASP A 243 13.88 9.54 24.42
C ASP A 243 15.07 8.60 24.72
N PHE A 244 16.25 8.90 24.18
CA PHE A 244 17.40 8.01 24.24
C PHE A 244 18.63 8.71 24.81
N THR A 245 19.37 7.95 25.60
CA THR A 245 20.72 8.29 26.02
C THR A 245 21.71 7.26 25.46
N LYS A 246 22.98 7.66 25.34
CA LYS A 246 24.03 6.71 24.95
C LYS A 246 24.16 5.65 26.03
N GLY A 247 24.13 4.37 25.64
CA GLY A 247 24.17 3.23 26.56
C GLY A 247 22.79 2.62 26.83
N ASP A 248 21.69 3.31 26.51
CA ASP A 248 20.34 2.70 26.53
C ASP A 248 20.25 1.55 25.52
N TYR A 249 19.22 0.73 25.64
CA TYR A 249 18.89 -0.32 24.69
C TYR A 249 17.64 0.03 23.88
N VAL A 250 17.69 -0.32 22.61
CA VAL A 250 16.59 -0.14 21.66
C VAL A 250 16.11 -1.49 21.15
N LYS A 251 14.79 -1.67 21.07
CA LYS A 251 14.21 -2.89 20.49
C LYS A 251 14.04 -2.73 18.99
N VAL A 252 14.74 -3.56 18.22
CA VAL A 252 14.66 -3.62 16.76
C VAL A 252 14.56 -5.08 16.31
N TRP A 253 13.62 -5.36 15.41
CA TRP A 253 13.38 -6.71 14.85
C TRP A 253 13.30 -7.84 15.88
N GLY A 254 12.74 -7.55 17.07
CA GLY A 254 12.55 -8.53 18.14
C GLY A 254 13.72 -8.63 19.13
N GLN A 255 14.84 -7.98 18.86
CA GLN A 255 16.05 -8.01 19.69
C GLN A 255 16.32 -6.66 20.36
N TRP A 256 16.84 -6.68 21.58
CA TRP A 256 17.35 -5.50 22.26
C TRP A 256 18.81 -5.27 21.89
N VAL A 257 19.17 -4.04 21.51
CA VAL A 257 20.50 -3.69 21.00
C VAL A 257 20.97 -2.39 21.66
N PRO A 258 22.25 -2.23 22.05
CA PRO A 258 22.73 -1.02 22.70
C PRO A 258 22.81 0.17 21.74
N VAL A 259 22.50 1.34 22.26
CA VAL A 259 22.62 2.62 21.58
C VAL A 259 24.04 3.16 21.74
N LEU A 260 24.80 3.17 20.64
CA LEU A 260 26.19 3.66 20.63
C LEU A 260 26.27 5.18 20.54
N ARG A 261 25.33 5.79 19.81
CA ARG A 261 25.23 7.24 19.62
C ARG A 261 23.79 7.63 19.29
N VAL A 262 23.36 8.75 19.84
CA VAL A 262 22.09 9.39 19.50
C VAL A 262 22.37 10.53 18.50
N ASN A 263 21.74 10.50 17.33
CA ASN A 263 21.81 11.58 16.33
C ASN A 263 20.42 12.17 16.13
N LYS A 264 20.33 13.38 15.56
CA LYS A 264 19.06 14.08 15.35
C LYS A 264 17.99 13.28 14.57
N LYS A 265 18.40 12.40 13.64
CA LYS A 265 17.48 11.63 12.77
C LYS A 265 17.52 10.11 12.99
N SER A 266 18.47 9.63 13.77
CA SER A 266 18.72 8.19 13.89
C SER A 266 19.60 7.85 15.07
N LEU A 267 19.51 6.59 15.51
CA LEU A 267 20.44 5.99 16.46
C LEU A 267 21.55 5.27 15.70
N SER A 268 22.77 5.32 16.22
CA SER A 268 23.84 4.42 15.79
C SER A 268 23.86 3.20 16.70
N ILE A 269 23.72 2.02 16.10
CA ILE A 269 23.72 0.73 16.79
C ILE A 269 24.86 -0.15 16.22
N PRO A 270 25.32 -1.20 16.90
CA PRO A 270 26.35 -2.08 16.35
C PRO A 270 25.82 -2.87 15.15
N TRP A 271 26.49 -2.81 14.00
CA TRP A 271 26.05 -3.47 12.76
C TRP A 271 25.91 -5.00 12.88
N ALA A 272 26.77 -5.62 13.68
CA ALA A 272 26.77 -7.08 13.85
C ALA A 272 25.49 -7.65 14.46
N HIS A 273 24.59 -6.83 15.03
CA HIS A 273 23.28 -7.27 15.53
C HIS A 273 22.43 -7.98 14.46
N LEU A 274 22.65 -7.67 13.17
CA LEU A 274 21.95 -8.27 12.03
C LEU A 274 22.24 -9.77 11.84
N TRP A 275 23.36 -10.26 12.39
CA TRP A 275 23.89 -11.61 12.16
C TRP A 275 23.73 -12.52 13.38
N ILE A 276 23.12 -12.01 14.44
CA ILE A 276 22.91 -12.75 15.69
C ILE A 276 21.44 -13.12 15.69
N THR A 277 21.17 -14.39 15.47
CA THR A 277 19.83 -14.97 15.49
C THR A 277 19.67 -15.80 16.75
N GLY A 278 18.67 -15.48 17.57
CA GLY A 278 18.31 -16.26 18.76
C GLY A 278 18.56 -15.56 20.10
N SER A 279 19.47 -14.58 20.17
CA SER A 279 19.66 -13.78 21.40
C SER A 279 18.58 -12.70 21.49
N ARG A 280 17.78 -12.72 22.57
CA ARG A 280 16.75 -11.71 22.82
C ARG A 280 17.34 -10.34 23.19
N VAL A 281 18.54 -10.33 23.76
CA VAL A 281 19.34 -9.15 24.10
C VAL A 281 20.72 -9.34 23.49
N TYR A 282 21.20 -8.36 22.74
CA TYR A 282 22.57 -8.30 22.24
C TYR A 282 23.31 -7.24 23.04
N THR A 283 24.25 -7.66 23.88
CA THR A 283 24.87 -6.76 24.87
C THR A 283 26.01 -5.94 24.27
N TRP A 284 26.43 -4.91 25.01
CA TRP A 284 27.62 -4.12 24.65
C TRP A 284 28.90 -4.97 24.60
N GLU A 285 29.03 -5.93 25.51
CA GLU A 285 30.16 -6.86 25.58
C GLU A 285 30.17 -7.80 24.36
N GLU A 286 29.04 -8.38 24.00
CA GLU A 286 28.92 -9.21 22.80
C GLU A 286 29.22 -8.40 21.53
N ALA A 287 28.78 -7.14 21.49
CA ALA A 287 29.10 -6.25 20.39
C ALA A 287 30.61 -6.02 20.22
N HIS A 288 31.34 -5.93 21.32
CA HIS A 288 32.79 -5.87 21.28
C HIS A 288 33.37 -7.26 20.99
N ALA A 289 32.96 -8.32 21.64
CA ALA A 289 33.52 -9.66 21.41
C ALA A 289 33.40 -10.13 19.95
N ASN A 290 32.38 -9.67 19.20
CA ASN A 290 32.12 -10.12 17.84
C ASN A 290 33.15 -9.58 16.81
N PRO A 291 34.00 -10.44 16.22
CA PRO A 291 35.02 -10.01 15.26
C PRO A 291 34.43 -9.48 13.95
N ARG A 292 33.25 -9.95 13.52
CA ARG A 292 32.55 -9.47 12.31
C ARG A 292 32.05 -8.04 12.46
N GLY A 293 31.83 -7.60 13.70
CA GLY A 293 31.36 -6.26 14.03
C GLY A 293 32.47 -5.22 14.16
N ARG A 294 33.74 -5.55 13.87
CA ARG A 294 34.88 -4.66 14.07
C ARG A 294 35.58 -4.27 12.77
N LYS A 295 36.07 -3.03 12.75
CA LYS A 295 37.01 -2.52 11.76
C LYS A 295 38.43 -2.99 12.09
N ALA A 296 39.33 -2.92 11.12
CA ALA A 296 40.76 -3.24 11.31
C ALA A 296 41.43 -2.44 12.44
N ASN A 297 40.92 -1.24 12.76
CA ASN A 297 41.41 -0.40 13.87
C ASN A 297 40.72 -0.69 15.22
N GLY A 298 40.02 -1.81 15.36
CA GLY A 298 39.37 -2.25 16.59
C GLY A 298 38.03 -1.57 16.94
N ARG A 299 37.62 -0.52 16.19
CA ARG A 299 36.34 0.16 16.39
C ARG A 299 35.17 -0.67 15.89
N LEU A 300 34.00 -0.50 16.52
CA LEU A 300 32.76 -1.11 16.05
C LEU A 300 32.34 -0.55 14.68
N ILE A 301 31.85 -1.44 13.82
CA ILE A 301 31.06 -1.10 12.64
C ILE A 301 29.65 -0.74 13.13
N THR A 302 29.19 0.43 12.73
CA THR A 302 27.90 0.97 13.16
C THR A 302 26.88 0.86 12.04
N ASP A 303 25.65 0.51 12.40
CA ASP A 303 24.47 0.64 11.55
C ASP A 303 23.61 1.83 12.02
N THR A 304 22.78 2.36 11.12
CA THR A 304 21.91 3.50 11.36
C THR A 304 20.47 3.05 11.50
N LEU A 305 19.87 3.31 12.66
CA LEU A 305 18.48 2.98 12.96
C LEU A 305 17.63 4.27 12.99
N PRO A 306 16.78 4.52 11.97
CA PRO A 306 15.77 5.58 12.01
C PRO A 306 14.76 5.38 13.14
N TYR A 307 14.27 6.47 13.71
CA TYR A 307 13.33 6.42 14.84
C TYR A 307 12.00 5.73 14.53
N ASP A 308 11.52 5.82 13.28
CA ASP A 308 10.31 5.12 12.82
C ASP A 308 10.43 3.59 12.82
N ARG A 309 11.65 3.04 12.97
CA ARG A 309 11.90 1.60 13.06
C ARG A 309 11.99 1.08 14.50
N VAL A 310 12.02 1.97 15.48
CA VAL A 310 12.14 1.60 16.88
C VAL A 310 10.83 0.98 17.38
N ARG A 311 10.94 -0.14 18.11
CA ARG A 311 9.81 -0.87 18.69
C ARG A 311 9.76 -0.82 20.21
N GLY A 312 10.76 -0.23 20.86
CA GLY A 312 10.86 -0.16 22.31
C GLY A 312 12.18 0.46 22.75
N ARG A 313 12.22 0.92 24.00
CA ARG A 313 13.37 1.51 24.67
C ARG A 313 13.45 0.92 26.08
N ALA A 314 14.67 0.67 26.54
CA ALA A 314 14.97 0.25 27.90
C ALA A 314 16.30 0.88 28.34
N SER A 315 16.44 1.20 29.62
CA SER A 315 17.73 1.62 30.17
C SER A 315 18.70 0.44 30.24
N ALA A 316 19.99 0.72 30.41
CA ALA A 316 20.98 -0.32 30.64
C ALA A 316 20.65 -1.15 31.88
N GLU A 317 20.21 -0.51 32.96
CA GLU A 317 19.83 -1.15 34.23
C GLU A 317 18.63 -2.09 34.07
N GLU A 318 17.59 -1.68 33.32
CA GLU A 318 16.42 -2.52 33.04
C GLU A 318 16.81 -3.78 32.27
N ILE A 319 17.72 -3.66 31.30
CA ILE A 319 18.21 -4.81 30.55
C ILE A 319 19.11 -5.71 31.38
N GLU A 320 19.97 -5.15 32.23
CA GLU A 320 20.78 -5.94 33.16
C GLU A 320 19.92 -6.77 34.12
N GLN A 321 18.81 -6.22 34.61
CA GLN A 321 17.85 -6.96 35.44
C GLN A 321 17.20 -8.11 34.67
N VAL A 322 16.83 -7.89 33.41
CA VAL A 322 16.27 -8.96 32.54
C VAL A 322 17.30 -10.06 32.29
N VAL A 323 18.56 -9.70 32.03
CA VAL A 323 19.64 -10.68 31.76
C VAL A 323 20.07 -11.45 33.01
N ARG A 324 19.95 -10.88 34.21
CA ARG A 324 20.24 -11.57 35.48
C ARG A 324 19.09 -12.43 36.02
N GLY A 325 17.88 -12.19 35.54
CA GLY A 325 16.65 -12.88 35.99
C GLY A 325 16.22 -14.08 35.14
N ASP A 326 16.82 -14.27 33.97
CA ASP A 326 16.73 -15.45 33.11
C ASP A 326 17.91 -16.40 33.36
#